data_AF-A0A7L1K7F3-F1
#
_entry.id   AF-A0A7L1K7F3-F1
#
_cell.length_a   1.000
_cell.length_b   1.000
_cell.length_c   1.000
_cell.angle_alpha   90.00
_cell.angle_beta   90.00
_cell.angle_gamma   90.00
#
_symmetry.space_group_name_H-M   'P 1'
#
loop_
_entity.id
_entity.type
_entity.pdbx_description
1 polymer ?
#
loop_
_entity_poly.entity_id
_entity_poly.type
_entity_poly.pdbx_seq_one_letter_code
_entity_poly.pdbx_strand_id
1 'polypeptide(L)'
;PGPPFMHQQTPRKMVYYGQTSCEQDTERYLDVVKYVLRSYKKEVPLVVNTMGWVKGEGLLLLIDIIRLLSPSHVVQMDVYDWKAMAALTPEYVRLTPGLYTKGKQQAKCKQMGTSGAENWKPSEVGADASAPEYKLLYVHPEFPRAGVAGEVRVHSGILRDMAILGYLGQLQSPDIGAVLPLHSLVPYQVPFSAVALRVIHTDVAPTNIMYAVNASWVGLCRIPEEIRCQTDGPVLLTQTPVCDCLGFGIVRGVDMEKKLYHILTPVPPENLRLVNCLLLGNIAVPNCVLVGQQGVEGEIPYVTSDYNYSI
;
A
#
# COMPACT_ATOMS: atom_id res chain seq x y z
N PRO A 1 8.77 -22.39 -4.97
CA PRO A 1 8.34 -21.04 -5.41
C PRO A 1 9.55 -20.10 -5.47
N GLY A 2 9.70 -19.32 -6.54
CA GLY A 2 10.75 -18.31 -6.66
C GLY A 2 10.48 -17.06 -5.81
N PRO A 3 11.22 -15.96 -6.03
CA PRO A 3 10.95 -14.66 -5.40
C PRO A 3 9.56 -14.09 -5.76
N PRO A 4 9.03 -13.12 -4.97
CA PRO A 4 7.68 -12.56 -5.15
C PRO A 4 7.34 -12.07 -6.55
N PHE A 5 8.31 -11.54 -7.29
CA PHE A 5 8.11 -11.01 -8.63
C PHE A 5 7.89 -12.10 -9.71
N MET A 6 8.13 -13.38 -9.41
CA MET A 6 7.99 -14.48 -10.36
C MET A 6 6.63 -15.21 -10.28
N HIS A 7 5.79 -14.86 -9.30
CA HIS A 7 4.54 -15.59 -9.03
C HIS A 7 3.43 -14.64 -8.54
N GLN A 8 3.32 -13.50 -9.20
CA GLN A 8 2.27 -12.52 -8.91
C GLN A 8 0.90 -13.12 -9.21
N GLN A 9 -0.07 -12.86 -8.34
CA GLN A 9 -1.44 -13.33 -8.49
C GLN A 9 -2.40 -12.17 -8.38
N THR A 10 -3.54 -12.26 -9.08
CA THR A 10 -4.60 -11.27 -8.99
C THR A 10 -5.24 -11.34 -7.59
N PRO A 11 -5.21 -10.24 -6.81
CA PRO A 11 -5.80 -10.22 -5.49
C PRO A 11 -7.34 -10.16 -5.55
N ARG A 12 -8.01 -10.75 -4.56
CA ARG A 12 -9.48 -10.64 -4.41
C ARG A 12 -9.93 -9.22 -4.04
N LYS A 13 -9.09 -8.48 -3.31
CA LYS A 13 -9.33 -7.11 -2.87
C LYS A 13 -7.98 -6.39 -2.79
N MET A 14 -7.89 -5.19 -3.34
CA MET A 14 -6.67 -4.40 -3.36
C MET A 14 -7.01 -2.91 -3.28
N VAL A 15 -6.17 -2.14 -2.58
CA VAL A 15 -6.23 -0.68 -2.52
C VAL A 15 -4.85 -0.15 -2.87
N TYR A 16 -4.80 0.89 -3.71
CA TYR A 16 -3.55 1.55 -4.03
C TYR A 16 -3.20 2.58 -2.96
N TYR A 17 -2.21 2.27 -2.12
CA TYR A 17 -1.71 3.19 -1.11
C TYR A 17 -0.78 4.27 -1.70
N GLY A 18 -0.08 3.94 -2.79
CA GLY A 18 0.76 4.86 -3.54
C GLY A 18 2.05 5.32 -2.86
N GLN A 19 2.41 4.78 -1.71
CA GLN A 19 3.68 5.06 -1.06
C GLN A 19 4.37 3.78 -0.59
N THR A 20 5.66 3.89 -0.31
CA THR A 20 6.51 2.76 0.10
C THR A 20 6.58 2.60 1.62
N SER A 21 6.15 3.63 2.35
CA SER A 21 6.07 3.70 3.81
C SER A 21 4.73 4.35 4.20
N CYS A 22 4.18 3.94 5.35
CA CYS A 22 2.98 4.55 5.92
C CYS A 22 3.27 5.77 6.81
N GLU A 23 4.54 6.15 6.99
CA GLU A 23 4.99 7.25 7.86
C GLU A 23 4.22 8.55 7.69
N GLN A 24 3.96 8.93 6.44
CA GLN A 24 3.38 10.23 6.12
C GLN A 24 1.87 10.29 6.35
N ASP A 25 1.19 9.15 6.44
CA ASP A 25 -0.29 9.08 6.52
C ASP A 25 -0.77 7.77 7.19
N THR A 26 -0.45 7.65 8.48
CA THR A 26 -0.78 6.48 9.29
C THR A 26 -2.28 6.27 9.50
N GLU A 27 -3.08 7.35 9.45
CA GLU A 27 -4.54 7.29 9.56
C GLU A 27 -5.15 6.65 8.32
N ARG A 28 -4.74 7.11 7.12
CA ARG A 28 -5.15 6.47 5.87
C ARG A 28 -4.70 5.03 5.80
N TYR A 29 -3.51 4.70 6.27
CA TYR A 29 -3.05 3.31 6.30
C TYR A 29 -4.01 2.42 7.10
N LEU A 30 -4.46 2.86 8.29
CA LEU A 30 -5.47 2.15 9.07
C LEU A 30 -6.81 2.04 8.33
N ASP A 31 -7.25 3.08 7.66
CA ASP A 31 -8.50 3.05 6.90
C ASP A 31 -8.44 2.09 5.72
N VAL A 32 -7.28 1.99 5.06
CA VAL A 32 -7.02 0.97 4.03
C VAL A 32 -7.06 -0.44 4.64
N VAL A 33 -6.42 -0.67 5.79
CA VAL A 33 -6.47 -1.97 6.48
C VAL A 33 -7.91 -2.35 6.82
N LYS A 34 -8.69 -1.42 7.41
CA LYS A 34 -10.12 -1.63 7.70
C LYS A 34 -10.89 -1.97 6.42
N TYR A 35 -10.65 -1.23 5.34
CA TYR A 35 -11.34 -1.41 4.06
C TYR A 35 -11.09 -2.78 3.44
N VAL A 36 -9.83 -3.23 3.40
CA VAL A 36 -9.47 -4.56 2.87
C VAL A 36 -10.03 -5.66 3.79
N LEU A 37 -9.91 -5.50 5.11
CA LEU A 37 -10.40 -6.48 6.08
C LEU A 37 -11.91 -6.72 5.99
N ARG A 38 -12.71 -5.68 5.68
CA ARG A 38 -14.16 -5.83 5.47
C ARG A 38 -14.53 -6.82 4.35
N SER A 39 -13.61 -7.09 3.42
CA SER A 39 -13.84 -8.07 2.34
C SER A 39 -13.63 -9.52 2.76
N TYR A 40 -12.99 -9.75 3.92
CA TYR A 40 -12.69 -11.08 4.42
C TYR A 40 -13.92 -11.73 5.05
N LYS A 41 -14.37 -12.85 4.47
CA LYS A 41 -15.62 -13.55 4.85
C LYS A 41 -15.47 -14.60 5.96
N LYS A 42 -14.28 -14.76 6.56
CA LYS A 42 -13.99 -15.78 7.59
C LYS A 42 -14.24 -17.23 7.16
N GLU A 43 -14.23 -17.50 5.85
CA GLU A 43 -14.43 -18.86 5.28
C GLU A 43 -13.16 -19.72 5.30
N VAL A 44 -11.99 -19.09 5.33
CA VAL A 44 -10.66 -19.74 5.33
C VAL A 44 -9.74 -19.00 6.30
N PRO A 45 -8.70 -19.63 6.88
CA PRO A 45 -7.75 -18.93 7.75
C PRO A 45 -7.11 -17.72 7.08
N LEU A 46 -6.96 -16.62 7.82
CA LEU A 46 -6.29 -15.40 7.37
C LEU A 46 -4.92 -15.26 8.03
N VAL A 47 -3.89 -15.08 7.21
CA VAL A 47 -2.55 -14.70 7.64
C VAL A 47 -2.32 -13.25 7.24
N VAL A 48 -1.94 -12.40 8.21
CA VAL A 48 -1.66 -10.98 7.97
C VAL A 48 -0.20 -10.69 8.25
N ASN A 49 0.53 -10.25 7.22
CA ASN A 49 1.87 -9.71 7.36
C ASN A 49 1.77 -8.21 7.60
N THR A 50 2.43 -7.70 8.63
CA THR A 50 2.42 -6.27 9.00
C THR A 50 3.58 -5.52 8.38
N MET A 51 3.58 -4.18 8.52
CA MET A 51 4.75 -3.36 8.21
C MET A 51 5.93 -3.68 9.15
N GLY A 52 7.16 -3.38 8.71
CA GLY A 52 8.39 -3.62 9.49
C GLY A 52 8.69 -2.58 10.57
N TRP A 53 7.70 -1.79 10.97
CA TRP A 53 7.88 -0.68 11.91
C TRP A 53 7.66 -1.16 13.34
N VAL A 54 8.76 -1.31 14.08
CA VAL A 54 8.78 -1.98 15.40
C VAL A 54 9.18 -1.06 16.57
N LYS A 55 9.35 0.25 16.31
CA LYS A 55 9.76 1.25 17.30
C LYS A 55 8.93 2.53 17.17
N GLY A 56 8.93 3.35 18.21
CA GLY A 56 8.28 4.68 18.21
C GLY A 56 6.81 4.60 17.81
N GLU A 57 6.35 5.56 17.01
CA GLU A 57 4.97 5.61 16.49
C GLU A 57 4.58 4.37 15.68
N GLY A 58 5.56 3.73 15.04
CA GLY A 58 5.36 2.48 14.31
C GLY A 58 4.89 1.33 15.19
N LEU A 59 5.48 1.20 16.39
CA LEU A 59 5.05 0.22 17.37
C LEU A 59 3.64 0.54 17.91
N LEU A 60 3.35 1.82 18.13
CA LEU A 60 2.04 2.28 18.57
C LEU A 60 0.95 1.97 17.52
N LEU A 61 1.26 2.19 16.24
CA LEU A 61 0.41 1.81 15.11
C LEU A 61 0.23 0.29 15.02
N LEU A 62 1.30 -0.49 15.23
CA LEU A 62 1.22 -1.95 15.24
C LEU A 62 0.28 -2.47 16.35
N ILE A 63 0.31 -1.85 17.53
CA ILE A 63 -0.63 -2.14 18.62
C ILE A 63 -2.08 -1.88 18.18
N ASP A 64 -2.35 -0.75 17.53
CA ASP A 64 -3.69 -0.45 16.99
C ASP A 64 -4.14 -1.48 15.95
N ILE A 65 -3.23 -1.92 15.07
CA ILE A 65 -3.51 -2.94 14.05
C ILE A 65 -3.83 -4.27 14.70
N ILE A 66 -3.07 -4.71 15.72
CA ILE A 66 -3.36 -5.97 16.43
C ILE A 66 -4.74 -5.91 17.08
N ARG A 67 -5.09 -4.79 17.74
CA ARG A 67 -6.42 -4.58 18.32
C ARG A 67 -7.52 -4.61 17.26
N LEU A 68 -7.31 -3.90 16.14
CA LEU A 68 -8.24 -3.84 15.01
C LEU A 68 -8.49 -5.23 14.41
N LEU A 69 -7.43 -6.02 14.23
CA LEU A 69 -7.51 -7.35 13.62
C LEU A 69 -8.09 -8.39 14.59
N SER A 70 -7.92 -8.19 15.90
CA SER A 70 -8.30 -9.17 16.94
C SER A 70 -7.88 -10.60 16.56
N PRO A 71 -6.59 -10.85 16.29
CA PRO A 71 -6.13 -12.11 15.75
C PRO A 71 -6.27 -13.24 16.78
N SER A 72 -6.25 -14.51 16.34
CA SER A 72 -6.15 -15.65 17.26
C SER A 72 -4.71 -15.95 17.69
N HIS A 73 -3.74 -15.56 16.85
CA HIS A 73 -2.31 -15.77 17.07
C HIS A 73 -1.54 -14.53 16.63
N VAL A 74 -0.50 -14.17 17.38
CA VAL A 74 0.50 -13.19 16.97
C VAL A 74 1.84 -13.92 16.86
N VAL A 75 2.48 -13.84 15.70
CA VAL A 75 3.81 -14.42 15.46
C VAL A 75 4.81 -13.27 15.46
N GLN A 76 5.65 -13.19 16.48
CA GLN A 76 6.71 -12.21 16.58
C GLN A 76 8.02 -12.84 16.11
N MET A 77 8.59 -12.29 15.04
CA MET A 77 9.84 -12.74 14.46
C MET A 77 10.97 -11.78 14.84
N ASP A 78 12.05 -12.28 15.42
CA ASP A 78 13.19 -11.44 15.80
C ASP A 78 14.52 -12.18 15.76
N VAL A 79 15.62 -11.47 15.50
CA VAL A 79 16.98 -12.02 15.51
C VAL A 79 17.45 -12.26 16.94
N TYR A 80 18.21 -13.34 17.16
CA TYR A 80 18.78 -13.64 18.47
C TYR A 80 19.59 -12.44 19.00
N ASP A 81 19.34 -12.06 20.26
CA ASP A 81 19.95 -10.91 20.96
C ASP A 81 19.52 -9.49 20.51
N TRP A 82 18.56 -9.37 19.58
CA TRP A 82 17.92 -8.09 19.28
C TRP A 82 16.81 -7.81 20.32
N LYS A 83 17.02 -6.81 21.18
CA LYS A 83 16.06 -6.40 22.24
C LYS A 83 15.33 -5.11 21.91
N ALA A 84 15.11 -4.82 20.63
CA ALA A 84 14.51 -3.57 20.22
C ALA A 84 13.02 -3.43 20.57
N MET A 85 12.32 -4.56 20.70
CA MET A 85 10.87 -4.59 20.79
C MET A 85 10.42 -5.49 21.93
N ALA A 86 9.52 -4.97 22.76
CA ALA A 86 8.91 -5.75 23.83
C ALA A 86 8.09 -6.91 23.26
N ALA A 87 7.90 -7.92 24.11
CA ALA A 87 6.97 -8.99 23.87
C ALA A 87 5.55 -8.45 23.60
N LEU A 88 4.98 -8.74 22.42
CA LEU A 88 3.58 -8.43 22.11
C LEU A 88 2.63 -9.40 22.82
N THR A 89 2.73 -9.50 24.15
CA THR A 89 1.79 -10.31 24.93
C THR A 89 0.40 -9.66 24.89
N PRO A 90 -0.68 -10.45 25.05
CA PRO A 90 -2.03 -9.90 25.13
C PRO A 90 -2.17 -8.82 26.21
N GLU A 91 -1.46 -8.97 27.33
CA GLU A 91 -1.41 -7.96 28.39
C GLU A 91 -0.70 -6.69 27.93
N TYR A 92 0.47 -6.80 27.30
CA TYR A 92 1.21 -5.66 26.78
C TYR A 92 0.37 -4.87 25.76
N VAL A 93 -0.23 -5.56 24.79
CA VAL A 93 -1.09 -4.95 23.76
C VAL A 93 -2.35 -4.37 24.37
N ARG A 94 -2.88 -4.88 25.48
CA ARG A 94 -4.08 -4.30 26.14
C ARG A 94 -3.75 -3.04 26.96
N LEU A 95 -2.63 -3.02 27.66
CA LEU A 95 -2.26 -1.96 28.60
C LEU A 95 -1.54 -0.78 27.92
N THR A 96 -0.73 -1.04 26.90
CA THR A 96 0.09 -0.03 26.22
C THR A 96 -0.78 0.85 25.33
N PRO A 97 -0.67 2.20 25.35
CA PRO A 97 -1.38 3.02 24.37
C PRO A 97 -0.95 2.65 22.93
N GLY A 98 -1.90 2.70 22.00
CA GLY A 98 -1.60 2.68 20.57
C GLY A 98 -1.46 4.11 20.05
N LEU A 99 -1.32 4.26 18.73
CA LEU A 99 -1.16 5.58 18.11
C LEU A 99 -2.48 6.37 18.17
N TYR A 100 -3.60 5.68 18.00
CA TYR A 100 -4.96 6.22 18.01
C TYR A 100 -5.86 5.62 19.09
N THR A 101 -5.50 4.48 19.68
CA THR A 101 -6.31 3.85 20.74
C THR A 101 -5.67 3.94 22.12
N LYS A 102 -6.50 4.15 23.15
CA LYS A 102 -6.04 4.23 24.55
C LYS A 102 -5.81 2.83 25.12
N GLY A 103 -4.75 2.68 25.91
CA GLY A 103 -4.55 1.48 26.73
C GLY A 103 -5.59 1.40 27.86
N LYS A 104 -6.05 0.19 28.20
CA LYS A 104 -6.96 0.00 29.34
C LYS A 104 -6.13 0.05 30.63
N GLN A 105 -6.29 1.09 31.45
CA GLN A 105 -5.68 1.09 32.79
C GLN A 105 -6.35 0.00 33.65
N GLN A 106 -5.55 -0.77 34.40
CA GLN A 106 -6.11 -1.54 35.51
C GLN A 106 -6.70 -0.55 36.51
N ALA A 107 -7.99 -0.70 36.84
CA ALA A 107 -8.58 0.04 37.93
C ALA A 107 -7.80 -0.28 39.21
N LYS A 108 -6.96 0.64 39.68
CA LYS A 108 -6.43 0.58 41.04
C LYS A 108 -7.64 0.67 41.97
N CYS A 109 -7.95 -0.43 42.64
CA CYS A 109 -8.86 -0.42 43.77
C CYS A 109 -8.23 0.48 44.85
N LYS A 110 -8.61 1.76 44.87
CA LYS A 110 -8.37 2.63 46.02
C LYS A 110 -9.38 2.24 47.08
N GLN A 111 -8.99 1.34 47.97
CA GLN A 111 -9.62 1.28 49.29
C GLN A 111 -9.19 2.51 50.10
N MET A 112 -10.19 3.12 50.76
CA MET A 112 -10.19 4.16 51.81
C MET A 112 -10.92 5.43 51.32
N GLY A 113 -12.09 5.86 51.80
CA GLY A 113 -13.07 5.39 52.78
C GLY A 113 -14.06 6.56 52.99
N THR A 114 -15.37 6.27 53.17
CA THR A 114 -16.49 7.17 53.58
C THR A 114 -16.83 8.37 52.67
N SER A 115 -18.07 8.72 52.30
CA SER A 115 -19.45 8.26 52.56
C SER A 115 -20.40 9.16 51.73
N GLY A 116 -21.45 8.62 51.07
CA GLY A 116 -22.61 9.43 50.66
C GLY A 116 -23.26 9.13 49.29
N ALA A 117 -24.45 8.53 49.35
CA ALA A 117 -25.60 8.64 48.44
C ALA A 117 -25.55 8.15 46.96
N GLU A 118 -26.17 6.98 46.77
CA GLU A 118 -27.25 6.64 45.81
C GLU A 118 -27.04 6.74 44.27
N ASN A 119 -26.94 5.54 43.68
CA ASN A 119 -27.79 4.96 42.64
C ASN A 119 -27.56 5.29 41.14
N TRP A 120 -26.85 4.38 40.46
CA TRP A 120 -27.21 3.93 39.10
C TRP A 120 -26.64 2.52 38.86
N LYS A 121 -27.50 1.53 38.60
CA LYS A 121 -27.09 0.17 38.17
C LYS A 121 -27.13 0.06 36.65
N PRO A 122 -26.01 -0.22 35.97
CA PRO A 122 -26.03 -0.92 34.69
C PRO A 122 -25.91 -2.41 34.96
N SER A 123 -26.85 -3.17 34.40
CA SER A 123 -26.95 -4.63 34.43
C SER A 123 -25.61 -5.33 34.15
N GLU A 124 -25.21 -6.16 35.11
CA GLU A 124 -24.10 -7.10 35.02
C GLU A 124 -24.39 -8.14 33.94
N VAL A 125 -23.66 -8.06 32.83
CA VAL A 125 -23.30 -9.25 32.05
C VAL A 125 -21.85 -9.52 32.42
N GLY A 126 -21.64 -10.52 33.26
CA GLY A 126 -20.32 -10.94 33.72
C GLY A 126 -19.42 -11.25 32.52
N ALA A 127 -18.41 -10.41 32.32
CA ALA A 127 -17.32 -10.72 31.40
C ALA A 127 -16.25 -11.48 32.19
N ASP A 128 -16.30 -12.80 32.08
CA ASP A 128 -15.28 -13.71 32.59
C ASP A 128 -13.87 -13.25 32.19
N ALA A 129 -13.03 -13.09 33.19
CA ALA A 129 -11.60 -12.91 33.04
C ALA A 129 -10.91 -14.29 33.07
N SER A 130 -10.65 -14.94 31.92
CA SER A 130 -9.76 -16.13 31.93
C SER A 130 -9.28 -16.69 30.57
N ALA A 131 -9.01 -15.87 29.54
CA ALA A 131 -8.20 -16.33 28.40
C ALA A 131 -7.32 -15.24 27.79
N PRO A 132 -6.10 -15.55 27.32
CA PRO A 132 -5.35 -14.63 26.49
C PRO A 132 -6.12 -14.37 25.19
N GLU A 133 -6.31 -13.09 24.86
CA GLU A 133 -7.05 -12.62 23.67
C GLU A 133 -6.48 -13.21 22.35
N TYR A 134 -5.20 -13.62 22.37
CA TYR A 134 -4.52 -14.41 21.33
C TYR A 134 -3.31 -15.17 21.90
N LYS A 135 -2.81 -16.18 21.17
CA LYS A 135 -1.56 -16.87 21.51
C LYS A 135 -0.36 -16.17 20.87
N LEU A 136 0.63 -15.79 21.68
CA LEU A 136 1.91 -15.26 21.19
C LEU A 136 2.86 -16.41 20.85
N LEU A 137 3.42 -16.39 19.64
CA LEU A 137 4.45 -17.30 19.16
C LEU A 137 5.71 -16.51 18.85
N TYR A 138 6.85 -17.01 19.32
CA TYR A 138 8.16 -16.46 19.00
C TYR A 138 8.86 -17.30 17.97
N VAL A 139 9.42 -16.62 16.97
CA VAL A 139 10.27 -17.25 15.96
C VAL A 139 11.58 -16.51 15.93
N HIS A 140 12.67 -17.22 16.20
CA HIS A 140 14.03 -16.74 16.00
C HIS A 140 14.55 -17.35 14.71
N PRO A 141 14.40 -16.66 13.57
CA PRO A 141 14.90 -17.20 12.33
C PRO A 141 16.43 -17.22 12.34
N GLU A 142 16.99 -18.40 12.15
CA GLU A 142 18.39 -18.57 11.80
C GLU A 142 18.50 -18.61 10.28
N PHE A 143 18.86 -17.47 9.68
CA PHE A 143 19.16 -17.38 8.27
C PHE A 143 20.66 -17.14 8.12
N PRO A 144 21.47 -18.21 7.97
CA PRO A 144 22.88 -18.05 7.66
C PRO A 144 23.01 -17.09 6.48
N ARG A 145 23.80 -16.02 6.64
CA ARG A 145 24.09 -14.99 5.62
C ARG A 145 23.03 -13.89 5.41
N ALA A 146 21.81 -14.01 5.93
CA ALA A 146 20.83 -12.93 5.81
C ALA A 146 21.20 -11.76 6.74
N GLY A 147 21.30 -10.55 6.19
CA GLY A 147 21.61 -9.34 6.97
C GLY A 147 23.11 -9.07 7.19
N VAL A 148 24.00 -9.98 6.79
CA VAL A 148 25.45 -9.76 6.83
C VAL A 148 25.81 -8.58 5.94
N ALA A 149 26.50 -7.58 6.51
CA ALA A 149 26.99 -6.45 5.73
C ALA A 149 28.04 -6.94 4.72
N GLY A 150 27.80 -6.71 3.42
CA GLY A 150 28.74 -7.08 2.34
C GLY A 150 28.36 -8.34 1.54
N GLU A 151 27.38 -9.13 1.97
CA GLU A 151 26.79 -10.19 1.13
C GLU A 151 25.49 -9.70 0.50
N VAL A 152 25.21 -10.12 -0.75
CA VAL A 152 24.21 -9.56 -1.69
C VAL A 152 22.95 -9.03 -0.98
N ARG A 153 22.97 -7.75 -0.64
CA ARG A 153 21.78 -7.01 -0.21
C ARG A 153 21.04 -6.64 -1.47
N VAL A 154 20.10 -7.48 -1.90
CA VAL A 154 19.13 -7.01 -2.88
C VAL A 154 18.27 -5.97 -2.17
N HIS A 155 18.53 -4.70 -2.45
CA HIS A 155 17.80 -3.59 -1.84
C HIS A 155 16.30 -3.72 -2.16
N SER A 156 15.44 -3.34 -1.23
CA SER A 156 13.98 -3.39 -1.40
C SER A 156 13.51 -2.65 -2.66
N GLY A 157 14.24 -1.60 -3.08
CA GLY A 157 14.01 -0.91 -4.35
C GLY A 157 14.17 -1.83 -5.56
N ILE A 158 15.24 -2.64 -5.62
CA ILE A 158 15.48 -3.58 -6.72
C ILE A 158 14.38 -4.64 -6.77
N LEU A 159 13.99 -5.22 -5.62
CA LEU A 159 12.91 -6.22 -5.59
C LEU A 159 11.57 -5.63 -6.03
N ARG A 160 11.31 -4.36 -5.70
CA ARG A 160 10.12 -3.64 -6.17
C ARG A 160 10.17 -3.39 -7.67
N ASP A 161 11.32 -2.97 -8.21
CA ASP A 161 11.49 -2.77 -9.65
C ASP A 161 11.28 -4.09 -10.40
N MET A 162 11.84 -5.18 -9.90
CA MET A 162 11.60 -6.53 -10.45
C MET A 162 10.12 -6.92 -10.39
N ALA A 163 9.40 -6.56 -9.33
CA ALA A 163 7.96 -6.79 -9.26
C ALA A 163 7.19 -5.95 -10.29
N ILE A 164 7.54 -4.68 -10.46
CA ILE A 164 6.92 -3.82 -11.48
C ILE A 164 7.20 -4.37 -12.89
N LEU A 165 8.44 -4.78 -13.17
CA LEU A 165 8.82 -5.38 -14.45
C LEU A 165 8.12 -6.72 -14.68
N GLY A 166 8.03 -7.58 -13.67
CA GLY A 166 7.28 -8.85 -13.75
C GLY A 166 5.79 -8.63 -14.02
N TYR A 167 5.20 -7.57 -13.45
CA TYR A 167 3.83 -7.17 -13.74
C TYR A 167 3.68 -6.68 -15.18
N LEU A 168 4.53 -5.76 -15.63
CA LEU A 168 4.53 -5.24 -17.00
C LEU A 168 4.87 -6.29 -18.05
N GLY A 169 5.61 -7.34 -17.68
CA GLY A 169 5.89 -8.50 -18.52
C GLY A 169 4.64 -9.23 -18.98
N GLN A 170 3.50 -9.09 -18.28
CA GLN A 170 2.21 -9.64 -18.70
C GLN A 170 1.65 -8.96 -19.97
N LEU A 171 2.19 -7.81 -20.38
CA LEU A 171 1.89 -7.19 -21.67
C LEU A 171 2.56 -7.90 -22.85
N GLN A 172 3.54 -8.76 -22.58
CA GLN A 172 4.26 -9.50 -23.61
C GLN A 172 3.43 -10.70 -24.07
N SER A 173 3.48 -11.00 -25.37
CA SER A 173 2.87 -12.23 -25.88
C SER A 173 3.71 -13.44 -25.46
N PRO A 174 3.12 -14.48 -24.87
CA PRO A 174 3.85 -15.70 -24.52
C PRO A 174 4.39 -16.44 -25.75
N ASP A 175 3.83 -16.19 -26.94
CA ASP A 175 4.18 -16.87 -28.19
C ASP A 175 5.38 -16.23 -28.90
N ILE A 176 5.74 -14.99 -28.54
CA ILE A 176 6.84 -14.25 -29.16
C ILE A 176 8.09 -14.49 -28.32
N GLY A 177 9.05 -15.25 -28.85
CA GLY A 177 10.33 -15.52 -28.17
C GLY A 177 11.20 -14.29 -27.90
N ALA A 178 10.80 -13.12 -28.41
CA ALA A 178 11.46 -11.83 -28.20
C ALA A 178 10.57 -10.89 -27.37
N VAL A 179 11.14 -10.31 -26.31
CA VAL A 179 10.49 -9.28 -25.50
C VAL A 179 10.39 -7.99 -26.32
N LEU A 180 9.18 -7.49 -26.51
CA LEU A 180 8.92 -6.22 -27.18
C LEU A 180 9.18 -5.04 -26.22
N PRO A 181 9.88 -3.99 -26.66
CA PRO A 181 10.01 -2.77 -25.88
C PRO A 181 8.64 -2.17 -25.54
N LEU A 182 8.45 -1.66 -24.32
CA LEU A 182 7.14 -1.11 -23.89
C LEU A 182 6.64 0.03 -24.79
N HIS A 183 7.55 0.83 -25.37
CA HIS A 183 7.19 1.89 -26.31
C HIS A 183 6.72 1.37 -27.68
N SER A 184 6.90 0.08 -28.00
CA SER A 184 6.34 -0.51 -29.23
C SER A 184 4.90 -1.02 -29.05
N LEU A 185 4.43 -1.12 -27.80
CA LEU A 185 3.09 -1.60 -27.48
C LEU A 185 2.04 -0.50 -27.69
N VAL A 186 0.85 -0.89 -28.14
CA VAL A 186 -0.28 0.02 -28.37
C VAL A 186 -0.93 0.37 -27.02
N PRO A 187 -0.96 1.65 -26.61
CA PRO A 187 -1.62 2.06 -25.38
C PRO A 187 -3.14 2.17 -25.56
N TYR A 188 -3.88 2.01 -24.45
CA TYR A 188 -5.28 2.40 -24.38
C TYR A 188 -5.40 3.92 -24.43
N GLN A 189 -6.39 4.41 -25.15
CA GLN A 189 -6.76 5.83 -25.17
C GLN A 189 -7.92 6.05 -24.21
N VAL A 190 -7.73 6.94 -23.23
CA VAL A 190 -8.71 7.23 -22.20
C VAL A 190 -9.01 8.73 -22.18
N PRO A 191 -10.23 9.18 -22.46
CA PRO A 191 -10.60 10.59 -22.36
C PRO A 191 -10.38 11.16 -20.96
N PHE A 192 -9.95 12.42 -20.88
CA PHE A 192 -9.75 13.11 -19.60
C PHE A 192 -11.00 13.11 -18.72
N SER A 193 -12.17 13.24 -19.34
CA SER A 193 -13.47 13.26 -18.66
C SER A 193 -13.96 11.89 -18.19
N ALA A 194 -13.36 10.79 -18.69
CA ALA A 194 -13.79 9.42 -18.37
C ALA A 194 -13.28 8.95 -17.00
N VAL A 195 -12.23 9.59 -16.47
CA VAL A 195 -11.59 9.19 -15.21
C VAL A 195 -11.30 10.39 -14.32
N ALA A 196 -11.49 10.20 -13.03
CA ALA A 196 -11.04 11.14 -12.01
C ALA A 196 -9.56 10.91 -11.69
N LEU A 197 -8.83 11.99 -11.41
CA LEU A 197 -7.40 11.98 -11.22
C LEU A 197 -7.04 12.60 -9.87
N ARG A 198 -6.12 11.97 -9.15
CA ARG A 198 -5.57 12.50 -7.91
C ARG A 198 -4.09 12.15 -7.75
N VAL A 199 -3.28 13.14 -7.41
CA VAL A 199 -1.94 12.93 -6.86
C VAL A 199 -2.08 12.74 -5.34
N ILE A 200 -1.62 11.59 -4.84
CA ILE A 200 -1.91 11.14 -3.45
C ILE A 200 -0.71 11.20 -2.52
N HIS A 201 0.48 11.53 -3.03
CA HIS A 201 1.72 11.55 -2.26
C HIS A 201 2.28 12.96 -2.02
N THR A 202 1.74 13.97 -2.70
CA THR A 202 2.14 15.37 -2.55
C THR A 202 1.06 16.27 -3.15
N ASP A 203 1.07 17.54 -2.74
CA ASP A 203 0.22 18.56 -3.34
C ASP A 203 0.84 19.08 -4.64
N VAL A 204 0.03 19.10 -5.70
CA VAL A 204 0.43 19.59 -7.02
C VAL A 204 -0.59 20.62 -7.47
N ALA A 205 -0.11 21.80 -7.88
CA ALA A 205 -0.96 22.84 -8.44
C ALA A 205 -1.75 22.29 -9.65
N PRO A 206 -3.06 22.58 -9.80
CA PRO A 206 -3.87 22.04 -10.90
C PRO A 206 -3.28 22.25 -12.29
N THR A 207 -2.57 23.36 -12.49
CA THR A 207 -1.87 23.70 -13.75
C THR A 207 -0.74 22.73 -14.09
N ASN A 208 -0.19 22.03 -13.10
CA ASN A 208 0.98 21.18 -13.23
C ASN A 208 0.69 19.68 -13.15
N ILE A 209 -0.55 19.30 -12.80
CA ILE A 209 -0.95 17.90 -12.59
C ILE A 209 -0.69 17.05 -13.85
N MET A 210 -0.93 17.60 -15.05
CA MET A 210 -0.71 16.86 -16.28
C MET A 210 0.76 16.53 -16.54
N TYR A 211 1.67 17.40 -16.13
CA TYR A 211 3.11 17.12 -16.20
C TYR A 211 3.52 16.05 -15.19
N ALA A 212 2.95 16.07 -13.98
CA ALA A 212 3.22 15.06 -12.96
C ALA A 212 2.71 13.67 -13.36
N VAL A 213 1.61 13.61 -14.12
CA VAL A 213 1.02 12.35 -14.58
C VAL A 213 1.73 11.77 -15.78
N ASN A 214 2.36 12.58 -16.63
CA ASN A 214 3.07 12.03 -17.78
C ASN A 214 4.28 11.18 -17.35
N ALA A 215 4.51 10.07 -18.04
CA ALA A 215 5.55 9.08 -17.73
C ALA A 215 5.49 8.52 -16.30
N SER A 216 4.29 8.42 -15.71
CA SER A 216 4.10 8.01 -14.32
C SER A 216 3.47 6.63 -14.15
N TRP A 217 3.69 6.02 -12.98
CA TRP A 217 3.02 4.81 -12.54
C TRP A 217 1.75 5.17 -11.76
N VAL A 218 0.62 4.62 -12.17
CA VAL A 218 -0.70 4.94 -11.60
C VAL A 218 -1.46 3.69 -11.14
N GLY A 219 -2.20 3.84 -10.05
CA GLY A 219 -3.23 2.88 -9.65
C GLY A 219 -4.50 3.08 -10.46
N LEU A 220 -4.99 2.01 -11.09
CA LEU A 220 -6.24 1.99 -11.86
C LEU A 220 -7.37 1.59 -10.92
N CYS A 221 -8.16 2.57 -10.49
CA CYS A 221 -9.09 2.43 -9.38
C CYS A 221 -10.55 2.62 -9.80
N ARG A 222 -11.45 2.08 -8.97
CA ARG A 222 -12.89 2.24 -9.08
C ARG A 222 -13.44 2.93 -7.83
N ILE A 223 -13.90 4.17 -7.99
CA ILE A 223 -14.68 4.88 -6.98
C ILE A 223 -16.18 4.61 -7.17
N PRO A 224 -16.97 4.44 -6.10
CA PRO A 224 -18.42 4.23 -6.21
C PRO A 224 -19.19 5.44 -6.75
N GLU A 225 -18.65 6.65 -6.55
CA GLU A 225 -19.28 7.90 -6.94
C GLU A 225 -19.27 8.09 -8.45
N GLU A 226 -20.41 8.55 -8.99
CA GLU A 226 -20.49 8.93 -10.39
C GLU A 226 -19.62 10.14 -10.66
N ILE A 227 -18.74 9.99 -11.66
CA ILE A 227 -17.89 11.07 -12.13
C ILE A 227 -18.72 11.94 -13.05
N ARG A 228 -19.25 13.02 -12.48
CA ARG A 228 -20.02 14.02 -13.24
C ARG A 228 -19.05 15.03 -13.83
N CYS A 229 -18.60 14.78 -15.06
CA CYS A 229 -17.83 15.76 -15.80
C CYS A 229 -18.76 16.64 -16.65
N GLN A 230 -18.77 17.95 -16.38
CA GLN A 230 -19.49 18.93 -17.20
C GLN A 230 -18.59 19.53 -18.31
N THR A 231 -17.29 19.28 -18.24
CA THR A 231 -16.29 19.79 -19.17
C THR A 231 -15.57 18.64 -19.85
N ASP A 232 -14.88 18.94 -20.93
CA ASP A 232 -14.05 17.97 -21.64
C ASP A 232 -12.64 17.85 -21.02
N GLY A 233 -12.43 18.44 -19.83
CA GLY A 233 -11.15 18.50 -19.13
C GLY A 233 -10.97 17.39 -18.09
N PRO A 234 -9.81 17.37 -17.39
CA PRO A 234 -9.58 16.41 -16.31
C PRO A 234 -10.54 16.60 -15.15
N VAL A 235 -11.04 15.49 -14.61
CA VAL A 235 -11.74 15.50 -13.32
C VAL A 235 -10.71 15.35 -12.21
N LEU A 236 -10.55 16.39 -11.39
CA LEU A 236 -9.58 16.36 -10.29
C LEU A 236 -10.30 16.12 -8.96
N LEU A 237 -9.87 15.11 -8.20
CA LEU A 237 -10.41 14.86 -6.86
C LEU A 237 -9.78 15.81 -5.84
N THR A 238 -10.58 16.29 -4.91
CA THR A 238 -10.13 17.15 -3.79
C THR A 238 -9.69 16.36 -2.56
N GLN A 239 -10.09 15.10 -2.46
CA GLN A 239 -9.70 14.18 -1.38
C GLN A 239 -9.24 12.84 -1.96
N THR A 240 -8.42 12.13 -1.20
CA THR A 240 -7.93 10.83 -1.62
C THR A 240 -8.93 9.73 -1.22
N PRO A 241 -9.60 9.06 -2.18
CA PRO A 241 -10.58 8.03 -1.85
C PRO A 241 -9.91 6.76 -1.30
N VAL A 242 -10.62 6.02 -0.45
CA VAL A 242 -10.30 4.61 -0.14
C VAL A 242 -11.21 3.75 -1.00
N CYS A 243 -10.64 3.14 -2.04
CA CYS A 243 -11.39 2.51 -3.12
C CYS A 243 -10.68 1.29 -3.70
N ASP A 244 -11.40 0.53 -4.53
CA ASP A 244 -10.85 -0.66 -5.16
C ASP A 244 -9.84 -0.30 -6.23
N CYS A 245 -8.65 -0.89 -6.13
CA CYS A 245 -7.64 -0.88 -7.17
C CYS A 245 -7.74 -2.17 -7.97
N LEU A 246 -7.96 -2.05 -9.29
CA LEU A 246 -8.14 -3.16 -10.21
C LEU A 246 -6.82 -3.58 -10.88
N GLY A 247 -5.77 -2.76 -10.69
CA GLY A 247 -4.43 -3.02 -11.19
C GLY A 247 -3.66 -1.71 -11.35
N PHE A 248 -2.58 -1.77 -12.09
CA PHE A 248 -1.67 -0.66 -12.32
C PHE A 248 -1.43 -0.41 -13.80
N GLY A 249 -1.00 0.80 -14.13
CA GLY A 249 -0.61 1.15 -15.49
C GLY A 249 0.48 2.22 -15.52
N ILE A 250 1.09 2.37 -16.69
CA ILE A 250 1.98 3.49 -17.01
C ILE A 250 1.21 4.45 -17.89
N VAL A 251 1.18 5.72 -17.49
CA VAL A 251 0.74 6.79 -18.39
C VAL A 251 1.91 7.10 -19.33
N ARG A 252 1.85 6.52 -20.52
CA ARG A 252 2.87 6.66 -21.57
C ARG A 252 2.93 8.07 -22.14
N GLY A 253 1.78 8.74 -22.19
CA GLY A 253 1.64 10.04 -22.82
C GLY A 253 0.35 10.72 -22.41
N VAL A 254 0.36 12.04 -22.45
CA VAL A 254 -0.81 12.90 -22.23
C VAL A 254 -0.97 13.79 -23.44
N ASP A 255 -2.04 13.61 -24.20
CA ASP A 255 -2.37 14.44 -25.36
C ASP A 255 -3.34 15.54 -24.91
N MET A 256 -2.83 16.76 -24.79
CA MET A 256 -3.62 17.92 -24.34
C MET A 256 -4.57 18.45 -25.41
N GLU A 257 -4.28 18.22 -26.70
CA GLU A 257 -5.12 18.68 -27.81
C GLU A 257 -6.35 17.81 -27.96
N LYS A 258 -6.15 16.48 -27.97
CA LYS A 258 -7.22 15.49 -28.05
C LYS A 258 -7.84 15.15 -26.70
N LYS A 259 -7.22 15.61 -25.61
CA LYS A 259 -7.64 15.38 -24.22
C LYS A 259 -7.71 13.89 -23.87
N LEU A 260 -6.63 13.19 -24.19
CA LEU A 260 -6.49 11.74 -24.02
C LEU A 260 -5.29 11.41 -23.13
N TYR A 261 -5.48 10.47 -22.23
CA TYR A 261 -4.41 9.71 -21.62
C TYR A 261 -4.06 8.50 -22.49
N HIS A 262 -2.78 8.23 -22.69
CA HIS A 262 -2.28 7.00 -23.29
C HIS A 262 -1.74 6.09 -22.20
N ILE A 263 -2.43 4.99 -21.91
CA ILE A 263 -2.12 4.13 -20.77
C ILE A 263 -1.73 2.72 -21.24
N LEU A 264 -0.59 2.24 -20.76
CA LEU A 264 -0.15 0.84 -20.89
C LEU A 264 -0.50 0.09 -19.61
N THR A 265 -1.25 -1.00 -19.72
CA THR A 265 -1.63 -1.82 -18.56
C THR A 265 -1.95 -3.26 -18.98
N PRO A 266 -1.51 -4.27 -18.21
CA PRO A 266 -1.93 -5.66 -18.42
C PRO A 266 -3.32 -5.94 -17.84
N VAL A 267 -4.02 -4.95 -17.27
CA VAL A 267 -5.38 -5.13 -16.75
C VAL A 267 -6.32 -5.54 -17.89
N PRO A 268 -7.06 -6.66 -17.75
CA PRO A 268 -7.99 -7.11 -18.79
C PRO A 268 -9.12 -6.11 -19.08
N PRO A 269 -9.62 -6.05 -20.33
CA PRO A 269 -10.67 -5.11 -20.73
C PRO A 269 -11.94 -5.15 -19.86
N GLU A 270 -12.34 -6.32 -19.38
CA GLU A 270 -13.50 -6.49 -18.50
C GLU A 270 -13.37 -5.73 -17.18
N ASN A 271 -12.17 -5.65 -16.63
CA ASN A 271 -11.87 -4.89 -15.42
C ASN A 271 -11.59 -3.42 -15.76
N LEU A 272 -10.95 -3.16 -16.90
CA LEU A 272 -10.60 -1.80 -17.32
C LEU A 272 -11.85 -0.94 -17.54
N ARG A 273 -12.96 -1.52 -18.02
CA ARG A 273 -14.27 -0.85 -18.14
C ARG A 273 -14.86 -0.36 -16.81
N LEU A 274 -14.40 -0.92 -15.69
CA LEU A 274 -14.83 -0.53 -14.35
C LEU A 274 -13.95 0.56 -13.75
N VAL A 275 -12.79 0.83 -14.35
CA VAL A 275 -11.86 1.88 -13.89
C VAL A 275 -12.47 3.22 -14.23
N ASN A 276 -12.61 4.04 -13.20
CA ASN A 276 -13.06 5.42 -13.33
C ASN A 276 -12.13 6.38 -12.56
N CYS A 277 -11.06 5.91 -11.92
CA CYS A 277 -10.14 6.77 -11.20
C CYS A 277 -8.68 6.38 -11.42
N LEU A 278 -7.81 7.37 -11.63
CA LEU A 278 -6.37 7.26 -11.66
C LEU A 278 -5.79 7.90 -10.40
N LEU A 279 -5.05 7.10 -9.62
CA LEU A 279 -4.33 7.58 -8.44
C LEU A 279 -2.82 7.57 -8.71
N LEU A 280 -2.18 8.73 -8.59
CA LEU A 280 -0.73 8.91 -8.76
C LEU A 280 -0.03 8.94 -7.41
N GLY A 281 0.77 7.91 -7.14
CA GLY A 281 1.58 7.76 -5.93
C GLY A 281 3.05 8.14 -6.14
N ASN A 282 3.87 7.93 -5.11
CA ASN A 282 5.33 8.05 -5.11
C ASN A 282 6.00 6.69 -5.44
N ILE A 283 5.46 5.98 -6.42
CA ILE A 283 6.08 4.78 -6.97
C ILE A 283 6.59 5.18 -8.36
N ALA A 284 7.90 5.14 -8.55
CA ALA A 284 8.50 5.47 -9.84
C ALA A 284 8.41 4.28 -10.81
N VAL A 285 8.32 4.59 -12.11
CA VAL A 285 8.56 3.61 -13.15
C VAL A 285 10.05 3.21 -13.11
N PRO A 286 10.40 1.92 -13.17
CA PRO A 286 11.80 1.49 -13.16
C PRO A 286 12.60 2.17 -14.26
N ASN A 287 13.77 2.75 -13.93
CA ASN A 287 14.57 3.55 -14.86
C ASN A 287 14.87 2.82 -16.18
N CYS A 288 15.10 1.50 -16.13
CA CYS A 288 15.36 0.68 -17.31
C CYS A 288 14.25 0.72 -18.37
N VAL A 289 13.00 1.05 -18.00
CA VAL A 289 11.89 1.24 -18.94
C VAL A 289 12.06 2.51 -19.78
N LEU A 290 12.66 3.55 -19.20
CA LEU A 290 12.89 4.83 -19.86
C LEU A 290 14.21 4.83 -20.63
N VAL A 291 15.30 4.36 -20.02
CA VAL A 291 16.64 4.40 -20.63
C VAL A 291 16.95 3.23 -21.56
N GLY A 292 16.21 2.12 -21.46
CA GLY A 292 16.43 0.90 -22.26
C GLY A 292 15.70 0.90 -23.61
N GLN A 293 15.22 2.05 -24.08
CA GLN A 293 14.44 2.13 -25.31
C GLN A 293 15.33 2.10 -26.55
N GLN A 294 15.17 1.08 -27.40
CA GLN A 294 15.89 0.96 -28.66
C GLN A 294 15.36 1.96 -29.70
N GLY A 295 16.25 2.49 -30.53
CA GLY A 295 15.89 3.37 -31.65
C GLY A 295 15.54 4.81 -31.28
N VAL A 296 15.82 5.24 -30.05
CA VAL A 296 15.70 6.63 -29.62
C VAL A 296 17.04 7.34 -29.83
N GLU A 297 17.05 8.38 -30.65
CA GLU A 297 18.20 9.27 -30.84
C GLU A 297 17.95 10.61 -30.11
N GLY A 298 18.95 11.12 -29.40
CA GLY A 298 18.88 12.41 -28.69
C GLY A 298 18.49 12.30 -27.22
N GLU A 299 17.99 13.40 -26.65
CA GLU A 299 17.56 13.48 -25.25
C GLU A 299 16.30 12.64 -25.01
N ILE A 300 16.34 11.81 -23.97
CA ILE A 300 15.19 10.97 -23.58
C ILE A 300 14.28 11.82 -22.68
N PRO A 301 13.00 12.03 -23.03
CA PRO A 301 12.07 12.78 -22.20
C PRO A 301 12.00 12.19 -20.78
N TYR A 302 11.91 13.07 -19.77
CA TYR A 302 11.85 12.70 -18.35
C TYR A 302 13.11 12.01 -17.79
N VAL A 303 14.21 11.98 -18.56
CA VAL A 303 15.53 11.55 -18.10
C VAL A 303 16.47 12.74 -18.17
N THR A 304 17.17 13.02 -17.08
CA THR A 304 18.25 14.02 -17.06
C THR A 304 19.55 13.36 -16.62
N SER A 305 20.63 13.69 -17.31
CA SER A 305 22.00 13.33 -16.95
C SER A 305 22.74 14.44 -16.21
N ASP A 306 22.09 15.57 -15.96
CA ASP A 306 22.74 16.79 -15.46
C ASP A 306 23.06 16.72 -13.96
N TYR A 307 22.51 15.72 -13.26
CA TYR A 307 22.78 15.46 -11.85
C TYR A 307 23.75 14.28 -11.71
N ASN A 308 25.04 14.61 -11.65
CA ASN A 308 26.09 13.63 -11.41
C ASN A 308 26.19 13.36 -9.89
N TYR A 309 25.65 12.23 -9.42
CA TYR A 309 25.76 11.81 -8.01
C TYR A 309 27.07 11.07 -7.73
N SER A 310 28.21 11.63 -8.17
CA SER A 310 29.51 11.20 -7.67
C SER A 310 29.67 11.72 -6.24
N ILE A 311 29.24 10.92 -5.26
CA ILE A 311 29.65 11.01 -3.86
C ILE A 311 30.89 10.13 -3.68
#